data_AF-A0A948QYU4-F1
#
_entry.id   AF-A0A948QYU4-F1
#
_cell.length_a   1.000
_cell.length_b   1.000
_cell.length_c   1.000
_cell.angle_alpha   90.00
_cell.angle_beta   90.00
_cell.angle_gamma   90.00
#
_symmetry.space_group_name_H-M   'P 1'
#
loop_
_entity.id
_entity.type
_entity.pdbx_description
1 polymer ?
#
loop_
_entity_poly.entity_id
_entity_poly.type
_entity_poly.pdbx_seq_one_letter_code
_entity_poly.pdbx_strand_id
1 'polypeptide(L)' 'MTGYIDTPAGRVPRIKTTLKFKDRLGSWKVRWGIKRMNYAVPPGLYAVGDPNSESPVFVSANYKMSFDILR' A
#
# COMPACT_ATOMS: atom_id res chain seq x y z
N MET A 1 -4.08 -3.26 -6.69
CA MET A 1 -5.13 -2.22 -6.85
C MET A 1 -6.40 -2.86 -7.36
N THR A 2 -7.53 -2.33 -6.94
CA THR A 2 -8.89 -2.77 -7.33
C THR A 2 -9.65 -1.69 -8.10
N GLY A 3 -9.12 -0.48 -8.18
CA GLY A 3 -9.75 0.66 -8.85
C GLY A 3 -9.28 1.97 -8.23
N TYR A 4 -10.12 2.99 -8.38
CA TYR A 4 -9.94 4.31 -7.78
C TYR A 4 -11.23 4.72 -7.07
N ILE A 5 -11.10 5.59 -6.07
CA ILE A 5 -12.22 6.26 -5.41
C ILE A 5 -12.05 7.75 -5.67
N ASP A 6 -13.14 8.41 -6.07
CA ASP A 6 -13.15 9.85 -6.27
C ASP A 6 -13.40 10.52 -4.93
N THR A 7 -12.50 11.42 -4.55
CA THR A 7 -12.59 12.22 -3.32
C THR A 7 -12.56 13.70 -3.67
N PRO A 8 -12.97 14.60 -2.75
CA PRO A 8 -12.84 16.05 -2.98
C PRO A 8 -11.41 16.50 -3.29
N ALA A 9 -10.39 15.77 -2.83
CA ALA A 9 -8.98 16.05 -3.07
C ALA A 9 -8.42 15.40 -4.35
N GLY A 10 -9.25 14.67 -5.12
CA GLY A 10 -8.87 13.97 -6.33
C GLY A 10 -9.04 12.45 -6.25
N ARG A 11 -8.54 11.75 -7.27
CA ARG A 11 -8.69 10.28 -7.38
C ARG A 11 -7.66 9.57 -6.50
N VAL A 12 -8.14 8.70 -5.62
CA VAL A 12 -7.31 7.92 -4.70
C VAL A 12 -7.30 6.46 -5.14
N PRO A 13 -6.13 5.81 -5.30
CA PRO A 13 -6.06 4.40 -5.65
C PRO A 13 -6.61 3.51 -4.54
N ARG A 14 -7.48 2.56 -4.93
CA ARG A 14 -8.04 1.54 -4.04
C ARG A 14 -7.17 0.27 -4.07
N ILE A 15 -6.83 -0.25 -2.90
CA ILE A 15 -5.95 -1.42 -2.74
C ILE A 15 -6.66 -2.58 -2.02
N LYS A 16 -6.07 -3.78 -2.13
CA LYS A 16 -6.49 -4.96 -1.36
C LYS A 16 -5.56 -5.13 -0.16
N THR A 17 -6.14 -5.49 0.98
CA THR A 17 -5.41 -5.87 2.19
C THR A 17 -4.79 -7.27 2.06
N THR A 18 -5.44 -8.16 1.31
CA THR A 18 -4.94 -9.53 1.09
C THR A 18 -3.64 -9.53 0.29
N LEU A 19 -2.55 -9.94 0.93
CA LEU A 19 -1.25 -10.12 0.29
C LEU A 19 -1.30 -11.27 -0.72
N LYS A 20 -0.83 -11.00 -1.94
CA LYS A 20 -0.66 -12.04 -2.95
C LYS A 20 0.67 -12.76 -2.74
N PHE A 21 0.81 -13.96 -3.30
CA PHE A 21 2.06 -14.71 -3.27
C PHE A 21 3.26 -13.90 -3.80
N LYS A 22 3.04 -13.07 -4.83
CA LYS A 22 4.06 -12.15 -5.36
C LYS A 22 4.56 -11.13 -4.32
N ASP A 23 3.69 -10.62 -3.45
CA ASP A 23 4.08 -9.69 -2.39
C ASP A 23 4.97 -10.41 -1.36
N ARG A 24 4.60 -11.63 -0.98
CA ARG A 24 5.38 -12.47 -0.05
C ARG A 24 6.77 -12.79 -0.61
N LEU A 25 6.85 -13.20 -1.87
CA LEU A 25 8.12 -13.47 -2.55
C LEU A 25 8.99 -12.20 -2.64
N GLY A 26 8.39 -11.05 -2.92
CA GLY A 26 9.08 -9.75 -2.89
C GLY A 26 9.67 -9.45 -1.52
N SER A 27 8.88 -9.64 -0.46
CA SER A 27 9.34 -9.45 0.92
C SER A 27 10.48 -10.40 1.30
N TRP A 28 10.47 -11.65 0.85
CA TRP A 28 11.59 -12.58 1.05
C TRP A 28 12.87 -12.14 0.33
N LYS A 29 12.77 -11.73 -0.94
CA LYS A 29 13.92 -11.19 -1.70
C LYS A 29 14.57 -10.02 -0.98
N VAL A 30 13.75 -9.13 -0.44
CA VAL A 30 14.21 -7.94 0.29
C VAL A 30 14.86 -8.29 1.63
N ARG A 31 14.37 -9.35 2.31
CA ARG A 31 15.01 -9.89 3.52
C ARG A 31 16.39 -10.48 3.23
N TRP A 32 16.60 -11.02 2.02
CA TRP A 32 17.93 -11.44 1.53
C TRP A 32 18.76 -10.30 0.91
N GLY A 33 18.33 -9.04 1.04
CA GLY A 33 19.07 -7.87 0.56
C GLY A 33 18.88 -7.55 -0.93
N ILE A 34 18.10 -8.32 -1.68
CA ILE A 34 17.91 -8.12 -3.11
C ILE A 34 16.94 -6.96 -3.36
N LYS A 35 17.41 -5.90 -4.05
CA LYS A 35 16.64 -4.69 -4.38
C LYS A 35 16.04 -3.94 -3.16
N ARG A 36 16.57 -4.15 -1.95
CA ARG A 36 16.06 -3.56 -0.70
C ARG A 36 15.98 -2.03 -0.75
N MET A 37 17.00 -1.37 -1.32
CA MET A 37 17.07 0.09 -1.36
C MET A 37 15.98 0.75 -2.22
N ASN A 38 15.37 -0.01 -3.14
CA ASN A 38 14.37 0.49 -4.08
C ASN A 38 13.00 -0.20 -3.90
N TYR A 39 12.77 -0.86 -2.76
CA TYR A 39 11.51 -1.57 -2.48
C TYR A 39 10.48 -0.61 -1.88
N ALA A 40 9.98 0.32 -2.69
CA ALA A 40 9.04 1.36 -2.28
C ALA A 40 7.73 1.33 -3.09
N VAL A 41 6.66 1.86 -2.51
CA VAL A 41 5.43 2.23 -3.21
C VAL A 41 5.46 3.73 -3.53
N PRO A 42 4.73 4.19 -4.57
CA PRO A 42 4.56 5.63 -4.79
C PRO A 42 4.03 6.31 -3.52
N PRO A 43 4.60 7.44 -3.08
CA PRO A 43 4.06 8.17 -1.95
C PRO A 43 2.69 8.75 -2.32
N GLY A 44 1.73 8.67 -1.41
CA GLY A 44 0.38 9.18 -1.63
C GLY A 44 -0.64 8.53 -0.71
N LEU A 45 -1.91 8.91 -0.90
CA LEU A 45 -3.03 8.35 -0.17
C LEU A 45 -3.52 7.07 -0.87
N TYR A 46 -3.89 6.07 -0.07
CA TYR A 46 -4.41 4.79 -0.56
C TYR A 46 -5.69 4.44 0.21
N ALA A 47 -6.73 4.04 -0.52
CA ALA A 47 -8.00 3.64 0.05
C ALA A 47 -8.09 2.11 0.22
N VAL A 48 -8.64 1.68 1.36
CA VAL A 48 -8.96 0.29 1.66
C VAL A 48 -10.47 0.18 1.85
N GLY A 49 -11.10 -0.85 1.27
CA GLY A 49 -12.55 -0.98 1.38
C GLY A 49 -13.26 0.21 0.73
N ASP A 50 -14.30 0.73 1.36
CA ASP A 50 -15.07 1.89 0.91
C ASP A 50 -15.06 2.96 2.03
N PRO A 51 -13.98 3.76 2.13
CA PRO A 51 -13.79 4.70 3.23
C PRO A 51 -14.70 5.92 3.08
N ASN A 52 -15.13 6.46 4.22
CA ASN A 52 -15.91 7.70 4.35
C ASN A 52 -15.15 8.75 5.18
N SER A 53 -15.78 9.90 5.44
CA SER A 53 -15.17 11.02 6.19
C SER A 53 -14.85 10.69 7.66
N GLU A 54 -15.42 9.64 8.21
CA GLU A 54 -15.21 9.19 9.59
C GLU A 54 -14.17 8.06 9.68
N SER A 55 -13.67 7.59 8.53
CA SER A 55 -12.75 6.46 8.49
C SER A 55 -11.37 6.84 9.05
N PRO A 56 -10.73 5.96 9.83
CA PRO A 56 -9.43 6.24 10.41
C PRO A 56 -8.36 6.39 9.32
N VAL A 57 -7.42 7.30 9.55
CA VAL A 57 -6.25 7.51 8.69
C VAL A 57 -5.03 6.91 9.37
N PHE A 58 -4.39 5.97 8.69
CA PHE A 58 -3.13 5.38 9.15
C PHE A 58 -1.96 5.90 8.31
N VAL A 59 -0.86 6.27 8.99
CA VAL A 59 0.33 6.83 8.36
C VAL A 59 1.50 5.86 8.51
N SER A 60 2.23 5.63 7.42
CA SER A 60 3.47 4.84 7.41
C SER A 60 4.45 5.37 6.38
N ALA A 61 5.67 4.84 6.40
CA ALA A 61 6.66 5.08 5.36
C ALA A 61 6.25 4.40 4.04
N ASN A 62 6.75 4.92 2.92
CA ASN A 62 6.51 4.36 1.59
C ASN A 62 7.35 3.10 1.29
N TYR A 63 8.08 2.57 2.26
CA TYR A 63 8.77 1.30 2.11
C TYR A 63 7.74 0.17 1.97
N LYS A 64 7.76 -0.57 0.86
CA LYS A 64 6.66 -1.46 0.47
C LYS A 64 6.38 -2.54 1.52
N MET A 65 7.39 -3.00 2.27
CA MET A 65 7.17 -3.98 3.35
C MET A 65 6.41 -3.38 4.53
N SER A 66 6.73 -2.15 4.94
CA SER A 66 6.01 -1.43 6.00
C SER A 66 4.57 -1.14 5.56
N PHE A 67 4.40 -0.67 4.32
CA PHE A 67 3.10 -0.46 3.70
C PHE A 67 2.26 -1.73 3.64
N ASP A 68 2.84 -2.85 3.20
CA ASP A 68 2.16 -4.14 3.09
C ASP A 68 1.72 -4.71 4.45
N ILE A 69 2.38 -4.32 5.56
CA ILE A 69 1.99 -4.71 6.92
C ILE A 69 0.83 -3.86 7.43
N LEU A 70 0.78 -2.58 7.05
CA LEU A 70 -0.27 -1.66 7.52
C LEU A 70 -1.59 -1.81 6.76
N ARG A 71 -1.51 -2.11 5.46
CA ARG A 71 -2.61 -1.94 4.51
C ARG A 71 -3.75 -2.95 4.57
#